data_AF-A0A8S8YK48-F1
#
_entry.id   AF-A0A8S8YK48-F1
#
_cell.length_a   1.000
_cell.length_b   1.000
_cell.length_c   1.000
_cell.angle_alpha   90.00
_cell.angle_beta   90.00
_cell.angle_gamma   90.00
#
_symmetry.space_group_name_H-M   'P 1'
#
loop_
_entity.id
_entity.type
_entity.pdbx_description
1 polymer ?
#
loop_
_entity_poly.entity_id
_entity_poly.type
_entity_poly.pdbx_seq_one_letter_code
_entity_poly.pdbx_strand_id
1 'polypeptide(L)'
;MSYGSVSVNVMMSRALNAKKWNTLMSTGEGGYPPQLYECSDHVITQVATGYFGVEEKSIQATPIVEFKYAQGAKPGLGGHLLATKAGEEVP
;
A
#
# COMPACT_ATOMS: atom_id res chain seq x y z
N MET A 1 4.66 2.98 -0.37
CA MET A 1 5.54 2.31 0.62
C MET A 1 4.69 1.33 1.38
N SER A 2 5.05 0.05 1.32
CA SER A 2 4.26 -1.11 1.78
C SER A 2 4.01 -1.13 3.28
N TYR A 3 2.86 -1.67 3.66
CA TYR A 3 2.64 -2.18 5.01
C TYR A 3 3.69 -3.26 5.34
N GLY A 4 4.12 -3.33 6.59
CA GLY A 4 5.30 -4.10 7.03
C GLY A 4 6.63 -3.37 6.79
N SER A 5 6.81 -2.66 5.68
CA SER A 5 7.99 -1.79 5.51
C SER A 5 7.90 -0.53 6.38
N VAL A 6 6.71 0.07 6.42
CA VAL A 6 6.34 1.15 7.36
C VAL A 6 5.17 0.71 8.23
N SER A 7 4.95 1.38 9.36
CA SER A 7 3.80 1.11 10.23
C SER A 7 2.49 1.65 9.64
N VAL A 8 1.36 1.10 10.10
CA VAL A 8 0.03 1.60 9.74
C VAL A 8 -0.15 3.08 10.11
N ASN A 9 0.45 3.54 11.21
CA ASN A 9 0.42 4.95 11.62
C ASN A 9 1.07 5.88 10.57
N VAL A 10 2.17 5.44 9.95
CA VAL A 10 2.82 6.19 8.87
C VAL A 10 1.94 6.21 7.62
N MET A 11 1.30 5.08 7.28
CA MET A 11 0.37 5.01 6.16
C MET A 11 -0.84 5.94 6.36
N MET A 12 -1.48 5.87 7.53
CA MET A 12 -2.59 6.76 7.89
C MET A 12 -2.19 8.23 7.88
N SER A 13 -1.02 8.56 8.44
CA SER A 13 -0.51 9.94 8.41
C SER A 13 -0.33 10.46 6.98
N ARG A 14 0.12 9.61 6.05
CA ARG A 14 0.24 9.96 4.63
C ARG A 14 -1.13 10.08 3.96
N ALA A 15 -2.07 9.18 4.24
CA ALA A 15 -3.41 9.20 3.65
C ALA A 15 -4.22 10.42 4.08
N LEU A 16 -4.19 10.74 5.38
CA LEU A 16 -4.86 11.93 5.93
C LEU A 16 -4.29 13.22 5.34
N ASN A 17 -2.97 13.30 5.14
CA ASN A 17 -2.36 14.45 4.48
C ASN A 17 -2.68 14.48 2.97
N ALA A 18 -2.69 13.34 2.29
CA ALA A 18 -3.10 13.25 0.88
C ALA A 18 -4.51 13.80 0.69
N LYS A 19 -5.45 13.40 1.56
CA LYS A 19 -6.81 13.96 1.62
C LYS A 19 -6.83 15.48 1.85
N LYS A 20 -6.11 15.98 2.86
CA LYS A 20 -6.04 17.42 3.18
C LYS A 20 -5.47 18.26 2.03
N TRP A 21 -4.52 17.73 1.28
CA TRP A 21 -3.84 18.42 0.20
C TRP A 21 -4.44 18.13 -1.18
N ASN A 22 -5.54 17.35 -1.22
CA ASN A 22 -6.16 16.88 -2.45
C ASN A 22 -5.16 16.20 -3.41
N THR A 23 -4.32 15.33 -2.85
CA THR A 23 -3.37 14.48 -3.58
C THR A 23 -3.65 13.01 -3.27
N LEU A 24 -2.78 12.11 -3.73
CA LEU A 24 -2.92 10.67 -3.58
C LEU A 24 -1.71 10.07 -2.87
N MET A 25 -1.90 8.98 -2.15
CA MET A 25 -0.80 8.14 -1.66
C MET A 25 -0.94 6.69 -2.12
N SER A 26 0.17 6.00 -2.40
CA SER A 26 0.16 4.57 -2.73
C SER A 26 0.39 3.67 -1.50
N THR A 27 -0.39 2.59 -1.43
CA THR A 27 -0.27 1.50 -0.44
C THR A 27 1.08 0.80 -0.50
N GLY A 28 1.76 0.82 -1.65
CA GLY A 28 2.87 -0.08 -1.90
C GLY A 28 2.44 -1.56 -1.96
N GLU A 29 3.42 -2.46 -1.99
CA GLU A 29 3.20 -3.91 -2.24
C GLU A 29 2.66 -4.70 -1.05
N GLY A 30 2.45 -4.07 0.11
CA GLY A 30 2.14 -4.76 1.38
C GLY A 30 0.65 -4.85 1.70
N GLY A 31 -0.21 -4.58 0.71
CA GLY A 31 -1.66 -4.63 0.89
C GLY A 31 -2.29 -3.35 1.42
N TYR A 32 -3.59 -3.48 1.74
CA TYR A 32 -4.49 -2.39 2.06
C TYR A 32 -5.02 -2.52 3.50
N PRO A 33 -4.36 -1.93 4.50
CA PRO A 33 -4.85 -1.96 5.89
C PRO A 33 -6.27 -1.39 6.03
N PRO A 34 -7.15 -1.99 6.86
CA PRO A 34 -8.53 -1.55 7.01
C PRO A 34 -8.71 -0.06 7.36
N GLN A 35 -7.77 0.52 8.10
CA GLN A 35 -7.80 1.92 8.51
C GLN A 35 -7.77 2.88 7.30
N LEU A 36 -7.15 2.47 6.17
CA LEU A 36 -7.08 3.30 4.97
C LEU A 36 -8.43 3.47 4.27
N TYR A 37 -9.46 2.67 4.59
CA TYR A 37 -10.78 2.84 4.01
C TYR A 37 -11.44 4.18 4.41
N GLU A 38 -11.02 4.82 5.50
CA GLU A 38 -11.51 6.17 5.89
C GLU A 38 -11.09 7.28 4.90
N CYS A 39 -10.07 7.00 4.09
CA CYS A 39 -9.47 7.93 3.14
C CYS A 39 -9.32 7.30 1.75
N SER A 40 -10.13 6.30 1.40
CA SER A 40 -9.93 5.47 0.20
C SER A 40 -9.91 6.28 -1.11
N ASP A 41 -10.69 7.35 -1.18
CA ASP A 41 -10.71 8.29 -2.32
C ASP A 41 -9.36 8.99 -2.58
N HIS A 42 -8.42 8.88 -1.64
CA HIS A 42 -7.06 9.45 -1.73
C HIS A 42 -5.94 8.40 -1.64
N VAL A 43 -6.28 7.11 -1.74
CA VAL A 43 -5.33 6.01 -1.61
C VAL A 43 -5.31 5.20 -2.89
N ILE A 44 -4.14 5.02 -3.50
CA ILE A 44 -3.87 4.17 -4.68
C ILE A 44 -3.61 2.75 -4.20
N THR A 45 -4.34 1.76 -4.74
CA THR A 45 -4.05 0.34 -4.50
C THR A 45 -2.96 -0.12 -5.48
N GLN A 46 -1.80 -0.47 -4.94
CA GLN A 46 -0.69 -0.97 -5.75
C GLN A 46 -0.72 -2.50 -5.87
N VAL A 47 -0.77 -2.99 -7.10
CA VAL A 47 -0.66 -4.41 -7.44
C VAL A 47 0.77 -4.71 -7.83
N ALA A 48 1.38 -5.69 -7.14
CA ALA A 48 2.72 -6.18 -7.41
C ALA A 48 2.73 -7.71 -7.45
N THR A 49 3.89 -8.30 -7.73
CA THR A 49 4.03 -9.74 -8.00
C THR A 49 3.53 -10.66 -6.87
N GLY A 50 3.53 -10.18 -5.61
CA GLY A 50 3.06 -10.96 -4.45
C GLY A 50 1.56 -10.88 -4.18
N TYR A 51 0.84 -9.94 -4.80
CA TYR A 51 -0.61 -9.71 -4.59
C TYR A 51 -1.06 -9.54 -3.12
N PHE A 52 -0.14 -9.26 -2.19
CA PHE A 52 -0.46 -9.11 -0.76
C PHE A 52 -1.54 -8.05 -0.55
N GLY A 53 -2.63 -8.43 0.13
CA GLY A 53 -3.79 -7.57 0.41
C GLY A 53 -4.49 -6.96 -0.81
N VAL A 54 -4.29 -7.51 -2.00
CA VAL A 54 -5.04 -7.16 -3.21
C VAL A 54 -6.28 -8.04 -3.26
N GLU A 55 -7.44 -7.42 -3.07
CA GLU A 55 -8.76 -8.04 -3.06
C GLU A 55 -9.71 -7.19 -3.91
N GLU A 56 -10.84 -7.75 -4.32
CA GLU A 56 -11.86 -7.00 -5.06
C GLU A 56 -12.24 -5.70 -4.34
N LYS A 57 -12.41 -5.76 -3.02
CA LYS A 57 -12.73 -4.60 -2.19
C LYS A 57 -11.66 -3.50 -2.26
N SER A 58 -10.37 -3.87 -2.21
CA SER A 58 -9.29 -2.88 -2.26
C SER A 58 -9.11 -2.28 -3.67
N ILE A 59 -9.47 -3.01 -4.72
CA ILE A 59 -9.52 -2.49 -6.09
C ILE A 59 -10.71 -1.54 -6.29
N GLN A 60 -11.89 -1.88 -5.79
CA GLN A 60 -13.10 -1.05 -5.95
C GLN A 60 -13.07 0.23 -5.10
N ALA A 61 -12.31 0.24 -3.99
CA ALA A 61 -12.27 1.37 -3.07
C ALA A 61 -11.35 2.53 -3.54
N THR A 62 -10.44 2.29 -4.48
CA THR A 62 -9.40 3.25 -4.86
C THR A 62 -9.74 4.01 -6.14
N PRO A 63 -9.33 5.30 -6.28
CA PRO A 63 -9.41 6.01 -7.55
C PRO A 63 -8.40 5.52 -8.62
N ILE A 64 -7.30 4.88 -8.22
CA ILE A 64 -6.23 4.44 -9.13
C ILE A 64 -5.67 3.09 -8.68
N VAL A 65 -5.54 2.19 -9.64
CA VAL A 65 -4.78 0.94 -9.47
C VAL A 65 -3.39 1.10 -10.09
N GLU A 66 -2.35 0.88 -9.30
CA GLU A 66 -0.95 1.01 -9.72
C GLU A 66 -0.33 -0.37 -9.96
N PHE A 67 -0.04 -0.71 -11.22
CA PHE A 67 0.71 -1.94 -11.54
C PHE A 67 2.20 -1.70 -11.42
N LYS A 68 2.80 -2.21 -10.34
CA LYS A 68 4.22 -2.09 -10.11
C LYS A 68 4.98 -3.18 -10.86
N TYR A 69 5.64 -2.78 -11.96
CA TYR A 69 6.53 -3.66 -12.71
C TYR A 69 7.94 -3.77 -12.07
N ALA A 70 8.48 -2.66 -11.56
CA ALA A 70 9.79 -2.62 -10.95
C ALA A 70 9.89 -1.46 -9.94
N GLN A 71 11.00 -1.41 -9.19
CA GLN A 71 11.40 -0.25 -8.39
C GLN A 71 12.86 0.11 -8.66
N GLY A 72 13.17 1.41 -8.64
CA GLY A 72 14.53 1.89 -8.92
C GLY A 72 15.61 1.37 -7.96
N ALA A 73 15.27 1.09 -6.69
CA ALA A 73 16.26 0.61 -5.72
C ALA A 73 16.75 -0.83 -5.97
N LYS A 74 16.00 -1.64 -6.72
CA LYS A 74 16.37 -3.02 -7.09
C LYS A 74 15.62 -3.45 -8.36
N PRO A 75 16.01 -2.93 -9.54
CA PRO A 75 15.41 -3.32 -10.81
C PRO A 75 15.58 -4.84 -11.03
N GLY A 76 14.53 -5.51 -11.52
CA GLY A 76 14.55 -6.95 -11.77
C GLY A 76 14.28 -7.83 -10.54
N LEU A 77 14.07 -7.26 -9.35
CA LEU A 77 13.70 -7.99 -8.13
C LEU A 77 12.37 -7.48 -7.56
N GLY A 78 11.60 -8.39 -6.97
CA GLY A 78 10.37 -8.08 -6.24
C GLY A 78 10.64 -7.47 -4.86
N GLY A 79 9.55 -7.15 -4.13
CA GLY A 79 9.57 -6.71 -2.73
C GLY A 79 10.33 -7.65 -1.80
N HIS A 80 10.91 -7.10 -0.72
CA HIS A 80 11.60 -7.88 0.31
C HIS A 80 11.16 -7.33 1.67
N LEU A 81 10.60 -8.20 2.51
CA LEU A 81 10.26 -7.90 3.89
C LEU A 81 10.95 -8.93 4.79
N LEU A 82 11.59 -8.48 5.87
CA LEU A 82 12.21 -9.38 6.83
C LEU A 82 11.12 -10.10 7.63
N ALA A 83 11.31 -11.40 7.90
CA ALA A 83 10.35 -12.20 8.65
C ALA A 83 10.02 -11.61 10.04
N THR A 84 11.00 -10.99 10.70
CA THR A 84 10.80 -10.28 11.98
C THR A 84 9.86 -9.08 11.90
N LYS A 85 9.54 -8.60 10.69
CA LYS A 85 8.59 -7.52 10.43
C LYS A 85 7.24 -8.00 9.87
N ALA A 86 7.10 -9.30 9.59
CA ALA A 86 5.86 -9.92 9.16
C ALA A 86 5.06 -10.40 10.39
N GLY A 87 4.56 -9.43 11.17
CA GLY A 87 3.65 -9.72 12.29
C GLY A 87 2.28 -10.21 11.79
N GLU A 88 1.44 -10.70 12.70
CA GLU A 88 0.13 -11.31 12.37
C GLU A 88 -0.79 -10.43 11.52
N GLU A 89 -0.68 -9.11 11.64
CA GLU A 89 -1.50 -8.16 10.88
C GLU A 89 -1.00 -7.89 9.46
N VAL A 90 0.26 -8.24 9.15
CA VAL A 90 0.87 -7.99 7.83
C VAL A 90 0.58 -9.18 6.91
N PRO A 91 -0.08 -8.97 5.75
CA PRO A 91 -0.43 -10.05 4.82
C PRO A 91 0.76 -10.76 4.19
#